data_AF-A0A357F6K3-F1
#
_entry.id   AF-A0A357F6K3-F1
#
_cell.length_a   1.000
_cell.length_b   1.000
_cell.length_c   1.000
_cell.angle_alpha   90.00
_cell.angle_beta   90.00
_cell.angle_gamma   90.00
#
_symmetry.space_group_name_H-M   'P 1'
#
loop_
_entity.id
_entity.type
_entity.pdbx_description
1 polymer ?
#
loop_
_entity_poly.entity_id
_entity_poly.type
_entity_poly.pdbx_seq_one_letter_code
_entity_poly.pdbx_strand_id
1 'polypeptide(L)' 'GTTTIIDFAVQYKGESMIEAVDNWHAKAEGKCAVDYGFHLITTDFEDRHTEQMHTVMDEGITSFKLFMAYPGVFLVDDA' A
#
# COMPACT_ATOMS: atom_id res chain seq x y z
N GLY A 1 -1.05 -24.72 7.26
CA GLY A 1 -2.04 -24.92 6.19
C GLY A 1 -2.70 -23.62 5.76
N THR A 2 -1.98 -22.49 5.81
CA THR A 2 -2.47 -21.21 5.27
C THR A 2 -2.11 -21.16 3.80
N THR A 3 -3.08 -20.85 2.95
CA THR A 3 -2.95 -20.88 1.48
C THR A 3 -3.17 -19.52 0.84
N THR A 4 -3.32 -18.47 1.65
CA THR A 4 -3.47 -17.08 1.18
C THR A 4 -2.89 -16.12 2.21
N ILE A 5 -2.23 -15.07 1.75
CA ILE A 5 -1.73 -13.98 2.60
C ILE A 5 -2.23 -12.62 2.11
N ILE A 6 -2.27 -11.65 3.01
CA ILE A 6 -2.41 -10.23 2.66
C ILE A 6 -1.24 -9.51 3.31
N ASP A 7 -0.33 -8.99 2.48
CA ASP A 7 0.86 -8.27 2.93
C ASP A 7 0.60 -6.76 2.95
N PHE A 8 1.52 -5.98 3.51
CA PHE A 8 1.45 -4.52 3.50
C PHE A 8 2.40 -3.95 2.45
N ALA A 9 1.85 -3.46 1.34
CA ALA A 9 2.58 -2.59 0.43
C ALA A 9 2.82 -1.24 1.11
N VAL A 10 4.03 -0.71 1.07
CA VAL A 10 4.34 0.58 1.70
C VAL A 10 4.56 1.61 0.62
N GLN A 11 3.70 2.63 0.59
CA GLN A 11 3.93 3.84 -0.17
C GLN A 11 4.82 4.76 0.67
N TYR A 12 6.07 4.92 0.26
CA TYR A 12 7.00 5.83 0.93
C TYR A 12 6.75 7.27 0.50
N LYS A 13 7.10 8.24 1.36
CA LYS A 13 6.89 9.67 1.07
C LYS A 13 7.45 10.07 -0.30
N GLY A 14 6.59 10.68 -1.12
CA GLY A 14 6.92 11.12 -2.48
C GLY A 14 6.77 10.06 -3.57
N GLU A 15 6.48 8.81 -3.21
CA GLU A 15 6.10 7.72 -4.13
C GLU A 15 4.61 7.80 -4.44
N SER A 16 4.21 7.46 -5.67
CA SER A 16 2.78 7.28 -5.99
C SER A 16 2.23 5.97 -5.40
N MET A 17 0.92 5.90 -5.20
CA MET A 17 0.28 4.67 -4.71
C MET A 17 0.44 3.49 -5.68
N ILE A 18 0.46 3.77 -6.99
CA ILE A 18 0.62 2.76 -8.04
C ILE A 18 2.04 2.18 -7.98
N GLU A 19 3.07 3.05 -7.93
CA GLU A 19 4.47 2.61 -7.80
C GLU A 19 4.68 1.73 -6.55
N ALA A 20 4.04 2.08 -5.43
CA ALA A 20 4.14 1.31 -4.19
C ALA A 20 3.56 -0.11 -4.35
N VAL A 21 2.42 -0.24 -5.04
CA VAL A 21 1.76 -1.53 -5.34
C VAL A 21 2.63 -2.36 -6.31
N ASP A 22 3.11 -1.75 -7.39
CA ASP A 22 4.00 -2.37 -8.38
C ASP A 22 5.28 -2.91 -7.73
N ASN A 23 5.89 -2.12 -6.84
CA ASN A 23 7.08 -2.52 -6.10
C ASN A 23 6.85 -3.77 -5.25
N TRP A 24 5.64 -3.96 -4.71
CA TRP A 24 5.29 -5.15 -3.95
C TRP A 24 4.94 -6.35 -4.83
N HIS A 25 4.27 -6.14 -5.96
CA HIS A 25 4.11 -7.17 -6.97
C HIS A 25 5.45 -7.70 -7.47
N ALA A 26 6.41 -6.82 -7.79
CA ALA A 26 7.75 -7.20 -8.23
C ALA A 26 8.53 -8.01 -7.16
N LYS A 27 8.27 -7.77 -5.88
CA LYS A 27 8.85 -8.58 -4.79
C LYS A 27 8.26 -9.99 -4.75
N ALA A 28 6.95 -10.12 -4.99
CA ALA A 28 6.22 -11.39 -4.97
C ALA A 28 6.42 -12.22 -6.25
N GLU A 29 6.67 -11.56 -7.38
CA GLU A 29 6.75 -12.19 -8.70
C GLU A 29 7.78 -13.32 -8.74
N GLY A 30 7.33 -14.50 -9.20
CA GLY A 30 8.13 -15.72 -9.28
C GLY A 30 8.58 -16.31 -7.94
N LYS A 31 8.14 -15.75 -6.80
CA LYS A 31 8.55 -16.17 -5.45
C LYS A 31 7.40 -16.59 -4.55
N CYS A 32 6.22 -15.97 -4.68
CA CYS A 32 5.08 -16.30 -3.83
C CYS A 32 4.50 -17.67 -4.23
N ALA A 33 4.44 -18.60 -3.28
CA ALA A 33 3.99 -19.98 -3.50
C ALA A 33 2.48 -20.18 -3.30
N VAL A 34 1.77 -19.14 -2.86
CA VAL A 34 0.35 -19.16 -2.50
C VAL A 34 -0.33 -17.88 -3.00
N ASP A 35 -1.66 -17.85 -2.98
CA ASP A 35 -2.41 -16.64 -3.36
C ASP A 35 -2.07 -15.47 -2.43
N TYR A 36 -2.05 -14.25 -2.96
CA TYR A 36 -1.72 -13.07 -2.17
C TYR A 36 -2.54 -11.83 -2.60
N GLY A 37 -2.62 -10.86 -1.69
CA GLY A 37 -3.10 -9.50 -1.95
C GLY A 37 -2.39 -8.50 -1.04
N PHE A 38 -2.76 -7.22 -1.12
CA PHE A 38 -2.12 -6.16 -0.34
C PHE A 38 -3.10 -5.24 0.39
N HIS A 39 -2.73 -4.86 1.61
CA HIS A 39 -3.11 -3.60 2.23
C HIS A 39 -2.10 -2.53 1.80
N LEU A 40 -2.54 -1.32 1.46
CA LEU A 40 -1.61 -0.22 1.18
C LEU A 40 -1.39 0.64 2.44
N ILE A 41 -0.15 0.67 2.94
CA ILE A 41 0.28 1.66 3.93
C ILE A 41 0.48 2.98 3.19
N THR A 42 -0.26 3.99 3.62
CA THR A 42 -0.19 5.35 3.08
C THR A 42 0.52 6.23 4.11
N THR A 43 1.63 6.84 3.70
CA THR A 43 2.51 7.63 4.61
C THR A 43 2.34 9.13 4.44
N ASP A 44 1.74 9.57 3.33
CA ASP A 44 1.21 10.92 3.13
C ASP A 44 -0.09 10.84 2.30
N PHE A 45 -1.10 11.63 2.67
CA PHE A 45 -2.36 11.72 1.92
C PHE A 45 -2.71 13.17 1.65
N GLU A 46 -2.23 13.68 0.51
CA GLU A 46 -2.62 14.97 -0.06
C GLU A 46 -3.74 14.80 -1.11
N ASP A 47 -4.49 15.86 -1.43
CA ASP A 47 -5.60 15.86 -2.41
C ASP A 47 -5.25 15.17 -3.74
N ARG A 48 -4.00 15.34 -4.21
CA ARG A 48 -3.49 14.72 -5.45
C ARG A 48 -3.52 13.19 -5.44
N HIS A 49 -3.57 12.56 -4.27
CA HIS A 49 -3.59 11.10 -4.15
C HIS A 49 -5.00 10.52 -4.23
N THR A 50 -6.06 11.34 -4.19
CA THR A 50 -7.44 10.85 -4.28
C THR A 50 -7.67 10.08 -5.58
N GLU A 51 -7.19 10.61 -6.71
CA GLU A 51 -7.30 9.93 -8.01
C GLU A 51 -6.47 8.64 -8.03
N GLN A 52 -5.26 8.67 -7.48
CA GLN A 52 -4.41 7.47 -7.37
C GLN A 52 -5.05 6.38 -6.50
N MET A 53 -5.71 6.79 -5.41
CA MET A 53 -6.45 5.90 -4.51
C MET A 53 -7.58 5.19 -5.27
N HIS A 54 -8.36 5.93 -6.08
CA HIS A 54 -9.37 5.33 -6.93
C HIS A 54 -8.78 4.34 -7.93
N THR A 55 -7.66 4.69 -8.58
CA THR A 55 -6.98 3.79 -9.51
C THR A 55 -6.54 2.49 -8.84
N VAL A 56 -5.85 2.54 -7.69
CA VAL A 56 -5.41 1.30 -7.02
C VAL A 56 -6.59 0.50 -6.44
N MET A 57 -7.72 1.15 -6.12
CA MET A 57 -8.96 0.44 -5.76
C MET A 57 -9.52 -0.36 -6.94
N ASP A 58 -9.51 0.20 -8.15
CA ASP A 58 -9.92 -0.51 -9.37
C ASP A 58 -9.00 -1.69 -9.69
N GLU A 59 -7.74 -1.65 -9.23
CA GLU A 59 -6.77 -2.76 -9.32
C GLU A 59 -6.89 -3.79 -8.18
N GLY A 60 -7.83 -3.59 -7.25
CA GLY A 60 -8.15 -4.55 -6.18
C GLY A 60 -7.58 -4.21 -4.80
N ILE A 61 -6.93 -3.06 -4.63
CA ILE A 61 -6.47 -2.57 -3.32
C ILE A 61 -7.62 -1.85 -2.62
N THR A 62 -8.42 -2.60 -1.86
CA THR A 62 -9.63 -2.07 -1.20
C THR A 62 -9.45 -1.77 0.29
N SER A 63 -8.21 -1.75 0.78
CA SER A 63 -7.93 -1.52 2.20
C SER A 63 -6.61 -0.79 2.42
N PHE A 64 -6.68 0.27 3.24
CA PHE A 64 -5.59 1.20 3.48
C PHE A 64 -5.24 1.20 4.96
N LYS A 65 -3.95 1.29 5.25
CA LYS A 65 -3.40 1.28 6.61
C LYS A 65 -2.71 2.61 6.87
N LEU A 66 -3.16 3.31 7.91
CA LEU A 66 -2.53 4.52 8.40
C LEU A 66 -1.83 4.24 9.74
N PHE A 67 -0.73 4.94 9.98
CA PHE A 67 -0.06 4.94 11.27
C PHE A 67 -0.33 6.25 11.99
N MET A 68 -0.84 6.14 13.23
CA MET A 68 -0.93 7.25 14.19
C MET A 68 0.29 7.25 15.14
N ALA A 69 1.37 6.59 14.75
CA ALA A 69 2.60 6.41 15.52
C ALA A 69 3.81 6.58 14.59
N TYR A 70 5.02 6.51 15.17
CA TYR A 70 6.30 6.69 14.46
C TYR A 70 6.45 8.08 13.79
N PRO A 71 6.55 9.16 14.60
CA PRO A 71 6.75 10.52 14.10
C PRO A 71 7.98 10.61 13.20
N GLY A 72 7.83 11.28 12.05
CA GLY A 72 8.91 11.48 11.07
C GLY A 72 9.21 10.27 10.17
N VAL A 73 8.51 9.14 10.35
CA VAL A 73 8.67 7.95 9.51
C VAL A 73 7.35 7.54 8.85
N PHE A 74 6.30 7.30 9.64
CA PHE A 74 5.01 6.80 9.12
C PHE A 74 3.79 7.56 9.63
N LEU A 75 3.95 8.43 10.65
CA LEU A 75 2.85 9.18 11.22
C LEU A 75 2.15 10.01 10.14
N VAL A 76 0.87 9.71 9.90
CA VAL A 76 -0.06 10.60 9.20
C VAL A 76 -0.75 11.44 10.27
N ASP A 77 -0.78 12.76 10.05
CA ASP A 77 -1.43 13.69 10.97
C ASP A 77 -2.86 14.02 10.54
N ASP A 78 -3.61 14.67 11.42
CA ASP A 78 -5.02 15.02 11.22
C ASP A 78 -5.23 16.33 10.42
N ALA A 79 -4.16 17.02 10.03
CA ALA A 79 -4.19 18.42 9.59
C ALA A 79 -4.50 18.62 8.10
#